data_AF-A0A0A7KM35-F1
#
_entry.id   AF-A0A0A7KM35-F1
#
_cell.length_a   1.000
_cell.length_b   1.000
_cell.length_c   1.000
_cell.angle_alpha   90.00
_cell.angle_beta   90.00
_cell.angle_gamma   90.00
#
_symmetry.space_group_name_H-M   'P 1'
#
loop_
_entity.id
_entity.type
_entity.pdbx_description
1 polymer ?
#
loop_
_entity_poly.entity_id
_entity_poly.type
_entity_poly.pdbx_seq_one_letter_code
_entity_poly.pdbx_strand_id
1 'polypeptide(L)'
;MAAHPNTPAAVLGRLAADYPAQVLANPALGLLRLAHPGLLEGWPTEAVLSLVAQPQAPVWLRRYGLAHADARFQVAVAGHPALSAAELEQLARHRVWKVRARVAARPDLSPELLAGLLGDSDYGVRLVLASRPDLSPDTLEQLRRDSSLLVRQAMAQRQG
;
A
#
# COMPACT_ATOMS: atom_id res chain seq x y z
N MET A 1 -2.61 10.84 -25.74
CA MET A 1 -2.28 10.90 -24.29
C MET A 1 -3.29 10.05 -23.53
N ALA A 2 -2.88 9.33 -22.48
CA ALA A 2 -3.71 8.30 -21.83
C ALA A 2 -5.06 8.81 -21.29
N ALA A 3 -5.19 10.10 -21.00
CA ALA A 3 -6.44 10.73 -20.56
C ALA A 3 -7.46 10.97 -21.70
N HIS A 4 -7.10 10.73 -22.96
CA HIS A 4 -7.99 10.97 -24.08
C HIS A 4 -9.17 9.96 -24.09
N PRO A 5 -10.44 10.40 -24.20
CA PRO A 5 -11.62 9.53 -24.03
C PRO A 5 -11.66 8.31 -24.96
N ASN A 6 -11.12 8.43 -26.18
CA ASN A 6 -11.11 7.35 -27.18
C ASN A 6 -9.87 6.44 -27.10
N THR A 7 -9.09 6.51 -26.03
CA THR A 7 -7.90 5.65 -25.89
C THR A 7 -8.34 4.20 -25.69
N PRO A 8 -7.95 3.24 -26.55
CA PRO A 8 -8.38 1.85 -26.42
C PRO A 8 -7.92 1.21 -25.10
N ALA A 9 -8.72 0.30 -24.55
CA ALA A 9 -8.42 -0.39 -23.29
C ALA A 9 -7.03 -1.06 -23.27
N ALA A 10 -6.63 -1.71 -24.36
CA ALA A 10 -5.30 -2.33 -24.46
C ALA A 10 -4.15 -1.32 -24.42
N VAL A 11 -4.36 -0.11 -24.94
CA VAL A 11 -3.37 0.98 -24.87
C VAL A 11 -3.30 1.52 -23.45
N LEU A 12 -4.45 1.70 -22.77
CA LEU A 12 -4.48 2.10 -21.36
C LEU A 12 -3.72 1.09 -20.47
N GLY A 13 -3.92 -0.20 -20.69
CA GLY A 13 -3.20 -1.25 -19.95
C GLY A 13 -1.68 -1.19 -20.13
N ARG A 14 -1.19 -0.88 -21.33
CA ARG A 14 0.26 -0.70 -21.57
C ARG A 14 0.80 0.58 -20.93
N LEU A 15 0.02 1.66 -20.91
CA LEU A 15 0.44 2.95 -20.34
C LEU A 15 0.33 3.01 -18.82
N ALA A 16 -0.44 2.12 -18.19
CA ALA A 16 -0.76 2.20 -16.77
C ALA A 16 0.45 1.98 -15.84
N ALA A 17 1.50 1.28 -16.29
CA ALA A 17 2.73 1.16 -15.50
C ALA A 17 3.47 2.51 -15.40
N ASP A 18 3.59 3.23 -16.51
CA ASP A 18 4.37 4.46 -16.62
C ASP A 18 3.55 5.72 -16.29
N TYR A 19 2.25 5.70 -16.59
CA TYR A 19 1.33 6.83 -16.46
C TYR A 19 0.03 6.48 -15.72
N PRO A 20 0.09 5.85 -14.52
CA PRO A 20 -1.09 5.38 -13.81
C PRO A 20 -2.08 6.51 -13.51
N ALA A 21 -1.59 7.69 -13.12
CA ALA A 21 -2.43 8.84 -12.83
C ALA A 21 -3.24 9.32 -14.05
N GLN A 22 -2.63 9.33 -15.25
CA GLN A 22 -3.31 9.72 -16.48
C GLN A 22 -4.32 8.68 -16.92
N VAL A 23 -4.05 7.39 -16.70
CA VAL A 23 -5.01 6.32 -16.98
C VAL A 23 -6.21 6.41 -16.04
N LEU A 24 -6.00 6.67 -14.75
CA LEU A 24 -7.10 6.88 -13.80
C LEU A 24 -7.94 8.13 -14.11
N ALA A 25 -7.30 9.17 -14.66
CA ALA A 25 -7.99 10.38 -15.10
C ALA A 25 -8.75 10.20 -16.43
N ASN A 26 -8.64 9.05 -17.09
CA ASN A 26 -9.39 8.82 -18.33
C ASN A 26 -10.89 8.68 -18.03
N PRO A 27 -11.75 9.56 -18.58
CA PRO A 27 -13.19 9.54 -18.27
C PRO A 27 -13.90 8.29 -18.78
N ALA A 28 -13.34 7.59 -19.78
CA ALA A 28 -13.88 6.35 -20.31
C ALA A 28 -13.56 5.13 -19.44
N LEU A 29 -12.60 5.21 -18.50
CA LEU A 29 -12.16 4.04 -17.71
C LEU A 29 -13.32 3.39 -16.93
N GLY A 30 -14.21 4.20 -16.36
CA GLY A 30 -15.39 3.72 -15.65
C GLY A 30 -16.35 2.94 -16.56
N LEU A 31 -16.58 3.45 -17.78
CA LEU A 31 -17.44 2.79 -18.77
C LEU A 31 -16.81 1.52 -19.32
N LEU A 32 -15.50 1.53 -19.60
CA LEU A 32 -14.75 0.35 -20.05
C LEU A 32 -14.83 -0.80 -19.05
N ARG A 33 -14.73 -0.50 -17.75
CA ARG A 33 -14.89 -1.51 -16.69
C ARG A 33 -16.31 -2.09 -16.64
N LEU A 34 -17.33 -1.26 -16.85
CA LEU A 34 -18.72 -1.72 -16.87
C LEU A 34 -19.00 -2.61 -18.10
N ALA A 35 -18.45 -2.26 -19.25
CA ALA A 35 -18.57 -3.04 -20.48
C ALA A 35 -17.79 -4.36 -20.43
N HIS A 36 -16.66 -4.39 -19.71
CA HIS A 36 -15.78 -5.55 -19.60
C HIS A 36 -15.43 -5.82 -18.13
N PRO A 37 -16.19 -6.67 -17.41
CA PRO A 37 -15.95 -6.96 -16.00
C PRO A 37 -14.53 -7.50 -15.70
N GLY A 38 -13.94 -8.24 -16.64
CA GLY A 38 -12.55 -8.72 -16.60
C GLY A 38 -11.51 -7.76 -17.20
N LEU A 39 -11.82 -6.46 -17.31
CA LEU A 39 -10.94 -5.46 -17.96
C LEU A 39 -9.48 -5.57 -17.52
N LEU A 40 -9.25 -5.72 -16.22
CA LEU A 40 -7.92 -5.76 -15.62
C LEU A 40 -7.20 -7.10 -15.84
N GLU A 41 -7.91 -8.19 -16.12
CA GLU A 41 -7.32 -9.52 -16.31
C GLU A 41 -6.43 -9.58 -17.55
N GLY A 42 -6.75 -8.75 -18.56
CA GLY A 42 -5.93 -8.60 -19.76
C GLY A 42 -4.79 -7.58 -19.64
N TRP A 43 -4.64 -6.92 -18.49
CA TRP A 43 -3.62 -5.89 -18.29
C TRP A 43 -2.38 -6.48 -17.59
N PRO A 44 -1.17 -5.94 -17.85
CA PRO A 44 0.02 -6.38 -17.14
C PRO A 44 -0.14 -6.19 -15.63
N THR A 45 0.27 -7.17 -14.82
CA THR A 45 0.11 -7.10 -13.35
C THR A 45 0.72 -5.83 -12.77
N GLU A 46 1.93 -5.45 -13.19
CA GLU A 46 2.60 -4.23 -12.73
C GLU A 46 1.81 -2.96 -13.07
N ALA A 47 1.14 -2.95 -14.23
CA ALA A 47 0.27 -1.84 -14.60
C ALA A 47 -0.93 -1.72 -13.63
N VAL A 48 -1.55 -2.85 -13.27
CA VAL A 48 -2.67 -2.85 -12.31
C VAL A 48 -2.19 -2.47 -10.90
N LEU A 49 -1.02 -2.98 -10.47
CA LEU A 49 -0.40 -2.60 -9.19
C LEU A 49 -0.13 -1.09 -9.12
N SER A 50 0.43 -0.51 -10.19
CA SER A 50 0.68 0.93 -10.31
C SER A 50 -0.60 1.76 -10.19
N LEU A 51 -1.72 1.27 -10.71
CA LEU A 51 -3.03 1.93 -10.57
C LEU A 51 -3.62 1.80 -9.17
N VAL A 52 -3.56 0.59 -8.57
CA VAL A 52 -4.07 0.32 -7.21
C VAL A 52 -3.34 1.16 -6.16
N ALA A 53 -2.05 1.40 -6.36
CA ALA A 53 -1.23 2.21 -5.45
C ALA A 53 -1.53 3.71 -5.50
N GLN A 54 -2.29 4.20 -6.49
CA GLN A 54 -2.55 5.62 -6.64
C GLN A 54 -3.51 6.15 -5.55
N PRO A 55 -3.23 7.31 -4.94
CA PRO A 55 -4.14 7.94 -3.97
C PRO A 55 -5.54 8.26 -4.52
N GLN A 56 -5.63 8.50 -5.82
CA GLN A 56 -6.87 8.78 -6.57
C GLN A 56 -7.52 7.52 -7.14
N ALA A 57 -7.06 6.32 -6.78
CA ALA A 57 -7.67 5.07 -7.21
C ALA A 57 -9.14 5.03 -6.77
N PRO A 58 -10.09 4.74 -7.70
CA PRO A 58 -11.50 4.67 -7.35
C PRO A 58 -11.77 3.49 -6.40
N VAL A 59 -12.86 3.58 -5.63
CA VAL A 59 -13.25 2.57 -4.63
C VAL A 59 -13.25 1.14 -5.20
N TRP A 60 -13.72 0.94 -6.43
CA TRP A 60 -13.75 -0.39 -7.04
C TRP A 60 -12.35 -0.98 -7.25
N LEU A 61 -11.35 -0.14 -7.57
CA LEU A 61 -9.97 -0.57 -7.77
C LEU A 61 -9.27 -0.81 -6.42
N ARG A 62 -9.60 0.01 -5.41
CA ARG A 62 -9.17 -0.22 -4.03
C ARG A 62 -9.69 -1.56 -3.51
N ARG A 63 -10.98 -1.84 -3.70
CA ARG A 63 -11.62 -3.12 -3.32
C ARG A 63 -11.01 -4.29 -4.09
N TYR A 64 -10.73 -4.12 -5.38
CA TYR A 64 -10.02 -5.11 -6.18
C TYR A 64 -8.66 -5.44 -5.55
N GLY A 65 -7.87 -4.42 -5.18
CA GLY A 65 -6.57 -4.61 -4.53
C GLY A 65 -6.65 -5.29 -3.16
N LEU A 66 -7.66 -4.96 -2.35
CA LEU A 66 -7.88 -5.56 -1.03
C LEU A 66 -8.26 -7.05 -1.11
N ALA A 67 -9.07 -7.43 -2.10
CA ALA A 67 -9.62 -8.78 -2.25
C ALA A 67 -8.75 -9.72 -3.12
N HIS A 68 -7.69 -9.21 -3.75
CA HIS A 68 -6.91 -9.98 -4.72
C HIS A 68 -6.14 -11.15 -4.06
N ALA A 69 -5.97 -12.26 -4.78
CA ALA A 69 -5.29 -13.44 -4.21
C ALA A 69 -3.76 -13.23 -4.02
N ASP A 70 -3.15 -12.44 -4.89
CA ASP A 70 -1.73 -12.06 -4.82
C ASP A 70 -1.52 -10.89 -3.84
N ALA A 71 -0.77 -11.16 -2.77
CA ALA A 71 -0.44 -10.20 -1.70
C ALA A 71 0.21 -8.90 -2.17
N ARG A 72 0.81 -8.86 -3.37
CA ARG A 72 1.37 -7.61 -3.95
C ARG A 72 0.31 -6.52 -4.09
N PHE A 73 -0.95 -6.90 -4.32
CA PHE A 73 -2.05 -5.95 -4.40
C PHE A 73 -2.41 -5.34 -3.05
N GLN A 74 -2.39 -6.13 -1.98
CA GLN A 74 -2.55 -5.64 -0.62
C GLN A 74 -1.37 -4.76 -0.20
N VAL A 75 -0.15 -5.07 -0.64
CA VAL A 75 1.01 -4.18 -0.45
C VAL A 75 0.79 -2.86 -1.20
N ALA A 76 0.32 -2.89 -2.45
CA ALA A 76 0.06 -1.67 -3.23
C ALA A 76 -1.02 -0.79 -2.56
N VAL A 77 -2.10 -1.40 -2.09
CA VAL A 77 -3.25 -0.66 -1.53
C VAL A 77 -3.06 -0.22 -0.08
N ALA A 78 -2.18 -0.87 0.71
CA ALA A 78 -2.00 -0.57 2.13
C ALA A 78 -1.56 0.88 2.44
N GLY A 79 -0.93 1.56 1.47
CA GLY A 79 -0.59 2.97 1.57
C GLY A 79 -1.71 3.95 1.21
N HIS A 80 -2.89 3.46 0.79
CA HIS A 80 -3.94 4.30 0.25
C HIS A 80 -4.57 5.18 1.36
N PRO A 81 -4.68 6.52 1.18
CA PRO A 81 -5.14 7.43 2.24
C PRO A 81 -6.61 7.21 2.63
N ALA A 82 -7.45 6.81 1.68
CA ALA A 82 -8.87 6.56 1.91
C ALA A 82 -9.22 5.15 2.43
N LEU A 83 -8.28 4.43 3.05
CA LEU A 83 -8.61 3.17 3.75
C LEU A 83 -9.38 3.48 5.04
N SER A 84 -10.43 2.72 5.29
CA SER A 84 -11.15 2.75 6.57
C SER A 84 -10.33 2.10 7.69
N ALA A 85 -10.69 2.39 8.94
CA ALA A 85 -10.07 1.75 10.11
C ALA A 85 -10.16 0.22 10.05
N ALA A 86 -11.31 -0.34 9.66
CA ALA A 86 -11.49 -1.78 9.52
C ALA A 86 -10.60 -2.40 8.41
N GLU A 87 -10.44 -1.72 7.27
CA GLU A 87 -9.53 -2.16 6.20
C GLU A 87 -8.06 -2.11 6.68
N LEU A 88 -7.65 -1.06 7.40
CA LEU A 88 -6.31 -0.95 7.98
C LEU A 88 -6.05 -2.04 9.02
N GLU A 89 -7.00 -2.32 9.89
CA GLU A 89 -6.94 -3.41 10.87
C GLU A 89 -6.79 -4.77 10.21
N GLN A 90 -7.54 -5.04 9.14
CA GLN A 90 -7.41 -6.28 8.38
C GLN A 90 -6.00 -6.41 7.78
N LEU A 91 -5.47 -5.33 7.18
CA LEU A 91 -4.13 -5.33 6.60
C LEU A 91 -3.02 -5.43 7.65
N ALA A 92 -3.20 -4.82 8.82
CA ALA A 92 -2.27 -4.89 9.95
C ALA A 92 -2.19 -6.30 10.56
N ARG A 93 -3.21 -7.14 10.37
CA ARG A 93 -3.23 -8.55 10.79
C ARG A 93 -2.94 -9.53 9.65
N HIS A 94 -2.55 -9.02 8.47
CA HIS A 94 -2.37 -9.84 7.28
C HIS A 94 -1.22 -10.85 7.46
N ARG A 95 -1.39 -12.08 6.95
CA ARG A 95 -0.40 -13.17 7.09
C ARG A 95 0.97 -12.85 6.50
N VAL A 96 1.00 -12.07 5.41
CA VAL A 96 2.24 -11.65 4.75
C VAL A 96 2.80 -10.40 5.43
N TRP A 97 3.99 -10.53 6.02
CA TRP A 97 4.64 -9.45 6.76
C TRP A 97 4.85 -8.19 5.92
N LYS A 98 5.09 -8.30 4.61
CA LYS A 98 5.25 -7.14 3.70
C LYS A 98 4.00 -6.24 3.67
N VAL A 99 2.82 -6.81 3.82
CA VAL A 99 1.56 -6.03 3.90
C VAL A 99 1.53 -5.27 5.23
N ARG A 100 1.81 -5.94 6.34
CA ARG A 100 1.88 -5.31 7.68
C ARG A 100 2.96 -4.23 7.74
N ALA A 101 4.12 -4.47 7.15
CA ALA A 101 5.21 -3.50 7.02
C ALA A 101 4.77 -2.25 6.24
N ARG A 102 3.99 -2.42 5.16
CA ARG A 102 3.45 -1.27 4.44
C ARG A 102 2.46 -0.46 5.27
N VAL A 103 1.64 -1.11 6.09
CA VAL A 103 0.78 -0.44 7.08
C VAL A 103 1.63 0.28 8.13
N ALA A 104 2.66 -0.37 8.67
CA ALA A 104 3.57 0.19 9.66
C ALA A 104 4.25 1.49 9.19
N ALA A 105 4.54 1.60 7.89
CA ALA A 105 5.13 2.80 7.29
C ALA A 105 4.21 4.03 7.28
N ARG A 106 2.92 3.88 7.60
CA ARG A 106 1.94 4.97 7.52
C ARG A 106 2.05 5.93 8.72
N PRO A 107 2.02 7.25 8.53
CA PRO A 107 2.08 8.21 9.64
C PRO A 107 0.77 8.31 10.44
N ASP A 108 -0.35 7.87 9.87
CA ASP A 108 -1.70 8.08 10.39
C ASP A 108 -2.28 6.87 11.14
N LEU A 109 -1.42 6.01 11.70
CA LEU A 109 -1.89 4.85 12.48
C LEU A 109 -2.51 5.29 13.81
N SER A 110 -3.57 4.58 14.21
CA SER A 110 -4.09 4.71 15.58
C SER A 110 -3.06 4.19 16.60
N PRO A 111 -3.11 4.67 17.85
CA PRO A 111 -2.23 4.17 18.91
C PRO A 111 -2.29 2.64 19.09
N GLU A 112 -3.48 2.04 18.94
CA GLU A 112 -3.69 0.60 19.09
C GLU A 112 -3.02 -0.19 17.96
N LEU A 113 -3.14 0.29 16.71
CA LEU A 113 -2.46 -0.32 15.57
C LEU A 113 -0.94 -0.17 15.68
N LEU A 114 -0.46 1.00 16.08
CA LEU A 114 0.96 1.25 16.29
C LEU A 114 1.52 0.31 17.37
N ALA A 115 0.84 0.19 18.52
CA ALA A 115 1.24 -0.71 19.60
C ALA A 115 1.29 -2.18 19.14
N GLY A 116 0.30 -2.63 18.36
CA GLY A 116 0.30 -3.96 17.76
C GLY A 116 1.48 -4.21 16.83
N LEU A 117 1.80 -3.25 15.96
CA LEU A 117 2.91 -3.37 15.00
C LEU A 117 4.30 -3.23 15.66
N LEU A 118 4.40 -2.51 16.78
CA LEU A 118 5.62 -2.46 17.60
C LEU A 118 5.95 -3.82 18.24
N GLY A 119 4.92 -4.62 18.49
CA GLY A 119 5.05 -6.01 18.96
C GLY A 119 4.98 -7.06 17.85
N ASP A 120 5.02 -6.67 16.57
CA ASP A 120 4.88 -7.61 15.44
C ASP A 120 5.95 -8.70 15.52
N SER A 121 5.60 -9.94 15.18
CA SER A 121 6.54 -11.06 15.22
C SER A 121 7.68 -10.93 14.21
N ASP A 122 7.43 -10.27 13.07
CA ASP A 122 8.41 -10.08 12.02
C ASP A 122 9.22 -8.79 12.26
N TYR A 123 10.55 -8.94 12.40
CA TYR A 123 11.41 -7.79 12.67
C TYR A 123 11.43 -6.79 11.51
N GLY A 124 11.08 -7.19 10.28
CA GLY A 124 10.99 -6.29 9.12
C GLY A 124 9.87 -5.27 9.28
N VAL A 125 8.76 -5.64 9.92
CA VAL A 125 7.69 -4.71 10.28
C VAL A 125 8.18 -3.70 11.31
N ARG A 126 8.84 -4.18 12.37
CA ARG A 126 9.40 -3.31 13.44
C ARG A 126 10.53 -2.41 12.93
N LEU A 127 11.33 -2.89 11.97
CA LEU A 127 12.38 -2.11 11.31
C LEU A 127 11.81 -0.92 10.52
N VAL A 128 10.66 -1.11 9.87
CA VAL A 128 9.95 -0.02 9.20
C VAL A 128 9.48 1.03 10.21
N LEU A 129 8.97 0.62 11.37
CA LEU A 129 8.65 1.56 12.46
C LEU A 129 9.91 2.28 12.94
N ALA A 130 11.02 1.58 13.16
CA ALA A 130 12.30 2.21 13.53
C ALA A 130 12.82 3.22 12.48
N SER A 131 12.29 3.19 11.26
CA SER A 131 12.63 4.14 10.21
C SER A 131 11.77 5.42 10.25
N ARG A 132 10.66 5.43 10.99
CA ARG A 132 9.68 6.52 11.00
C ARG A 132 10.11 7.76 11.81
N PRO A 133 9.98 8.98 11.24
CA PRO A 133 10.40 10.21 11.91
C PRO A 133 9.38 10.74 12.94
N ASP A 134 8.14 10.24 12.91
CA ASP A 134 6.99 10.78 13.63
C ASP A 134 6.66 10.04 14.93
N LEU A 135 7.52 9.11 15.36
CA LEU A 135 7.29 8.29 16.55
C LEU A 135 7.61 9.03 17.85
N SER A 136 6.85 8.73 18.91
CA SER A 136 7.06 9.30 20.23
C SER A 136 8.39 8.85 20.87
N PRO A 137 8.97 9.63 21.80
CA PRO A 137 10.18 9.24 22.52
C PRO A 137 10.08 7.85 23.20
N ASP A 138 8.93 7.53 23.79
CA ASP A 138 8.70 6.22 24.43
C ASP A 138 8.76 5.07 23.41
N THR A 139 8.16 5.28 22.24
CA THR A 139 8.19 4.30 21.14
C THR A 139 9.62 4.10 20.63
N LEU A 140 10.36 5.20 20.46
CA LEU A 140 11.77 5.14 20.03
C LEU A 140 12.61 4.38 21.06
N GLU A 141 12.36 4.59 22.35
CA GLU A 141 13.07 3.91 23.43
C GLU A 141 12.75 2.40 23.48
N GLN A 142 11.50 2.02 23.23
CA GLN A 142 11.13 0.62 23.05
C GLN A 142 11.91 -0.03 21.90
N LEU A 143 11.99 0.64 20.74
CA LEU A 143 12.71 0.14 19.56
C LEU A 143 14.24 0.07 19.76
N ARG A 144 14.83 0.93 20.62
CA ARG A 144 16.25 0.79 21.03
C ARG A 144 16.53 -0.49 21.81
N ARG A 145 15.51 -1.04 22.47
CA ARG A 145 15.56 -2.31 23.21
C ARG A 145 14.98 -3.49 22.42
N ASP A 146 14.75 -3.33 21.11
CA ASP A 146 14.18 -4.39 20.27
C ASP A 146 15.04 -5.67 20.29
N SER A 147 14.39 -6.83 20.21
CA SER A 147 15.05 -8.13 20.19
C SER A 147 15.92 -8.34 18.94
N SER A 148 15.58 -7.67 17.83
CA SER A 148 16.34 -7.73 16.59
C SER A 148 17.54 -6.79 16.61
N LEU A 149 18.73 -7.32 16.30
CA LEU A 149 19.93 -6.50 16.13
C LEU A 149 19.76 -5.44 15.03
N LEU A 150 19.08 -5.77 13.94
CA LEU A 150 18.88 -4.85 12.81
C LEU A 150 18.03 -3.64 13.20
N VAL A 151 16.99 -3.86 14.02
CA VAL A 151 16.16 -2.77 14.54
C VAL A 151 16.98 -1.87 15.47
N ARG A 152 17.76 -2.47 16.39
CA ARG A 152 18.63 -1.70 17.28
C ARG A 152 19.70 -0.90 16.53
N GLN A 153 20.30 -1.47 15.48
CA GLN A 153 21.25 -0.77 14.61
C GLN A 153 20.62 0.42 13.90
N ALA A 154 19.42 0.25 13.34
CA ALA A 154 18.68 1.35 12.73
C ALA A 154 18.43 2.49 13.73
N MET A 155 18.06 2.16 14.98
CA MET A 155 17.86 3.16 16.03
C MET A 155 19.13 3.87 16.50
N ALA A 156 20.28 3.19 16.46
CA ALA A 156 21.58 3.79 16.74
C ALA A 156 21.99 4.80 15.66
N GLN A 157 21.73 4.48 14.38
CA GLN A 157 22.04 5.35 13.24
C GLN A 157 21.21 6.64 13.19
N ARG A 158 20.06 6.71 13.89
CA ARG A 158 19.24 7.94 13.97
C ARG A 158 19.85 9.04 14.85
N GLN A 159 20.84 8.71 15.67
CA GLN A 159 21.42 9.62 16.68
C GLN A 159 22.76 10.20 16.25
N GLY A 160 23.28 9.82 15.08
CA GLY A 160 24.47 10.42 14.46
C GLY A 160 24.07 11.32 13.30
#